data_AF-A0A962XGZ4-F1
#
_entry.id   AF-A0A962XGZ4-F1
#
_cell.length_a   1.000
_cell.length_b   1.000
_cell.length_c   1.000
_cell.angle_alpha   90.00
_cell.angle_beta   90.00
_cell.angle_gamma   90.00
#
_symmetry.space_group_name_H-M   'P 1'
#
loop_
_entity.id
_entity.type
_entity.pdbx_description
1 polymer ?
#
loop_
_entity_poly.entity_id
_entity_poly.type
_entity_poly.pdbx_seq_one_letter_code
_entity_poly.pdbx_strand_id
1 'polypeptide(L)'
;MMPKPGLAWLAVFLLGGVGAFGVVRAQAPDRSLTLELLQRIEQLEQEVRHIRGELELYRHQVELLQKERSAPPPPSQSTTPVAPDVTSVVEQADETDPPVSVSSAIGEQASVPQPTPTASVESERMRFDTALREFGEGRYAQAISDFRQFLQSDSDSALANEAQYWLGEAYYAVQDYDAARESFINLGLRYPNSERLPEALLKLGYIYEMQGDISRARTVLQKLLQVYPETQAAGLAGQRLQLLR
;
A
#
# COMPACT_ATOMS: atom_id res chain seq x y z
N MET A 1 26.92 22.89 70.85
CA MET A 1 26.18 21.78 70.21
C MET A 1 25.03 22.40 69.43
N MET A 2 25.02 22.23 68.10
CA MET A 2 24.12 22.90 67.15
C MET A 2 22.66 22.42 67.25
N PRO A 3 21.65 23.28 67.00
CA PRO A 3 20.26 22.87 66.82
C PRO A 3 19.93 22.57 65.33
N LYS A 4 19.04 21.60 65.08
CA LYS A 4 18.36 21.40 63.79
C LYS A 4 16.86 21.71 63.96
N PRO A 5 16.22 22.52 63.09
CA PRO A 5 14.78 22.72 63.11
C PRO A 5 14.05 21.71 62.21
N GLY A 6 13.07 21.01 62.78
CA GLY A 6 12.07 20.23 62.03
C GLY A 6 10.86 21.12 61.71
N LEU A 7 10.59 21.29 60.41
CA LEU A 7 9.46 22.05 59.88
C LEU A 7 8.17 21.24 59.98
N ALA A 8 7.27 21.68 60.86
CA ALA A 8 5.86 21.31 60.81
C ALA A 8 5.13 22.25 59.84
N TRP A 9 4.51 21.69 58.80
CA TRP A 9 3.53 22.40 57.97
C TRP A 9 2.16 21.73 58.14
N LEU A 10 1.29 22.47 58.83
CA LEU A 10 -0.16 22.31 58.87
C LEU A 10 -0.77 23.11 57.71
N ALA A 11 -1.57 22.47 56.85
CA ALA A 11 -2.61 23.10 56.02
C ALA A 11 -3.52 21.98 55.47
N VAL A 12 -4.59 21.61 56.19
CA VAL A 12 -5.97 22.13 56.04
C VAL A 12 -6.55 21.90 54.64
N PHE A 13 -7.38 20.86 54.57
CA PHE A 13 -8.32 20.53 53.49
C PHE A 13 -9.28 21.69 53.21
N LEU A 14 -9.40 22.09 51.94
CA LEU A 14 -10.56 22.80 51.41
C LEU A 14 -11.29 21.87 50.44
N LEU A 15 -12.47 21.44 50.89
CA LEU A 15 -13.46 20.66 50.15
C LEU A 15 -14.34 21.63 49.35
N GLY A 16 -14.61 21.34 48.08
CA GLY A 16 -15.75 21.94 47.38
C GLY A 16 -15.49 22.28 45.91
N GLY A 17 -15.63 21.29 45.03
CA GLY A 17 -15.59 21.52 43.59
C GLY A 17 -15.56 20.23 42.79
N VAL A 18 -16.54 19.35 42.99
CA VAL A 18 -16.76 18.19 42.11
C VAL A 18 -17.34 18.72 40.80
N GLY A 19 -16.48 19.26 39.95
CA GLY A 19 -16.73 19.36 38.52
C GLY A 19 -16.59 17.95 37.95
N ALA A 20 -17.68 17.41 37.46
CA ALA A 20 -17.71 16.17 36.71
C ALA A 20 -16.75 16.30 35.51
N PHE A 21 -15.52 15.82 35.68
CA PHE A 21 -14.70 15.41 34.55
C PHE A 21 -15.44 14.24 33.92
N GLY A 22 -16.24 14.56 32.89
CA GLY A 22 -16.69 13.57 31.95
C GLY A 22 -15.46 12.79 31.53
N VAL A 23 -15.41 11.53 31.93
CA VAL A 23 -14.52 10.55 31.34
C VAL A 23 -14.89 10.57 29.86
N VAL A 24 -14.14 11.33 29.06
CA VAL A 24 -14.11 11.16 27.62
C VAL A 24 -13.58 9.76 27.45
N ARG A 25 -14.51 8.82 27.33
CA ARG A 25 -14.23 7.46 26.92
C ARG A 25 -13.48 7.66 25.62
N ALA A 26 -12.19 7.33 25.60
CA ALA A 26 -11.40 7.29 24.37
C ALA A 26 -12.18 6.38 23.41
N GLN A 27 -12.97 7.00 22.54
CA GLN A 27 -13.75 6.29 21.57
C GLN A 27 -12.71 5.75 20.61
N ALA A 28 -12.69 4.43 20.43
CA ALA A 28 -11.73 3.82 19.53
C ALA A 28 -11.83 4.56 18.18
N PRO A 29 -10.68 4.90 17.56
CA PRO A 29 -10.66 5.59 16.27
C PRO A 29 -11.63 4.91 15.30
N ASP A 30 -12.48 5.69 14.63
CA ASP A 30 -13.58 5.15 13.82
C ASP A 30 -13.01 4.40 12.59
N ARG A 31 -12.75 3.10 12.74
CA ARG A 31 -12.04 2.26 11.74
C ARG A 31 -12.81 2.09 10.43
N SER A 32 -14.13 2.28 10.47
CA SER A 32 -14.98 2.36 9.29
C SER A 32 -14.52 3.46 8.33
N LEU A 33 -14.09 4.57 8.93
CA LEU A 33 -13.69 5.80 8.27
C LEU A 33 -12.33 5.64 7.55
N THR A 34 -11.39 4.85 8.11
CA THR A 34 -10.11 4.56 7.44
C THR A 34 -10.28 3.67 6.23
N LEU A 35 -11.11 2.63 6.33
CA LEU A 35 -11.40 1.74 5.21
C LEU A 35 -12.08 2.49 4.05
N GLU A 36 -13.03 3.37 4.36
CA GLU A 36 -13.68 4.23 3.36
C GLU A 36 -12.65 5.09 2.60
N LEU A 37 -11.65 5.65 3.30
CA LEU A 37 -10.59 6.44 2.65
C LEU A 37 -9.75 5.59 1.70
N LEU A 38 -9.36 4.39 2.12
CA LEU A 38 -8.56 3.49 1.30
C LEU A 38 -9.30 3.09 0.03
N GLN A 39 -10.59 2.77 0.16
CA GLN A 39 -11.45 2.51 -1.00
C GLN A 39 -11.56 3.73 -1.92
N ARG A 40 -11.71 4.94 -1.35
CA ARG A 40 -11.75 6.18 -2.11
C ARG A 40 -10.44 6.45 -2.85
N ILE A 41 -9.30 6.15 -2.23
CA ILE A 41 -7.98 6.26 -2.84
C ILE A 41 -7.85 5.33 -4.04
N GLU A 42 -8.22 4.05 -3.87
CA GLU A 42 -8.17 3.08 -4.95
C GLU A 42 -9.07 3.48 -6.11
N GLN A 43 -10.28 3.97 -5.81
CA GLN A 43 -11.20 4.50 -6.82
C GLN A 43 -10.57 5.68 -7.58
N LEU A 44 -9.98 6.65 -6.87
CA LEU A 44 -9.31 7.78 -7.52
C LEU A 44 -8.12 7.34 -8.38
N GLU A 45 -7.37 6.33 -7.96
CA GLU A 45 -6.27 5.79 -8.76
C GLU A 45 -6.77 5.07 -10.02
N GLN A 46 -7.88 4.34 -9.94
CA GLN A 46 -8.54 3.76 -11.10
C GLN A 46 -9.04 4.84 -12.05
N GLU A 47 -9.66 5.90 -11.53
CA GLU A 47 -10.12 7.04 -12.33
C GLU A 47 -8.94 7.76 -13.02
N VAL A 48 -7.82 7.99 -12.33
CA VAL A 48 -6.63 8.60 -12.96
C VAL A 48 -6.06 7.70 -14.05
N ARG A 49 -5.97 6.38 -13.82
CA ARG A 49 -5.55 5.42 -14.86
C ARG A 49 -6.50 5.46 -16.06
N HIS A 50 -7.80 5.51 -15.80
CA HIS A 50 -8.83 5.58 -16.83
C HIS A 50 -8.72 6.88 -17.65
N ILE A 51 -8.66 8.04 -17.00
CA ILE A 51 -8.51 9.35 -17.66
C ILE A 51 -7.23 9.41 -18.49
N ARG A 52 -6.11 8.87 -17.99
CA ARG A 52 -4.87 8.79 -18.78
C ARG A 52 -5.05 7.96 -20.05
N GLY A 53 -5.72 6.82 -19.96
CA GLY A 53 -6.05 6.00 -21.13
C GLY A 53 -6.95 6.73 -22.13
N GLU A 54 -7.99 7.43 -21.67
CA GLU A 54 -8.82 8.26 -22.55
C GLU A 54 -8.02 9.40 -23.21
N LEU A 55 -7.09 10.02 -22.48
CA LEU A 55 -6.25 11.09 -23.01
C LEU A 55 -5.31 10.60 -24.12
N GLU A 56 -4.78 9.38 -24.00
CA GLU A 56 -4.01 8.72 -25.05
C GLU A 56 -4.85 8.47 -26.30
N LEU A 57 -6.10 8.04 -26.13
CA LEU A 57 -7.04 7.84 -27.25
C LEU A 57 -7.35 9.15 -27.98
N TYR A 58 -7.64 10.23 -27.23
CA TYR A 58 -7.86 11.55 -27.83
C TYR A 58 -6.61 12.06 -28.56
N ARG A 59 -5.43 11.89 -27.96
CA ARG A 59 -4.16 12.28 -28.59
C ARG A 59 -3.97 11.55 -29.92
N HIS A 60 -4.22 10.24 -29.97
CA HIS A 60 -4.12 9.46 -31.20
C HIS A 60 -5.13 9.93 -32.26
N GLN A 61 -6.37 10.25 -31.86
CA GLN A 61 -7.38 10.78 -32.78
C GLN A 61 -6.96 12.12 -33.39
N VAL A 62 -6.41 13.03 -32.59
CA VAL A 62 -5.87 14.31 -33.09
C VAL A 62 -4.72 14.07 -34.06
N GLU A 63 -3.83 13.11 -33.78
CA GLU A 63 -2.72 12.76 -34.67
C GLU A 63 -3.21 12.23 -36.02
N LEU A 64 -4.22 11.36 -36.03
CA LEU A 64 -4.84 10.86 -37.26
C LEU A 64 -5.46 12.00 -38.09
N LEU A 65 -6.21 12.90 -37.45
CA LEU A 65 -6.83 14.05 -38.13
C LEU A 65 -5.78 15.03 -38.69
N GLN A 66 -4.68 15.24 -37.97
CA GLN A 66 -3.54 16.02 -38.46
C GLN A 66 -2.85 15.33 -39.64
N LYS A 67 -2.77 14.01 -39.64
CA LYS A 67 -2.21 13.20 -40.73
C LYS A 67 -3.09 13.22 -41.97
N GLU A 68 -4.41 13.16 -41.81
CA GLU A 68 -5.37 13.34 -42.92
C GLU A 68 -5.28 14.74 -43.51
N ARG A 69 -5.19 15.78 -42.66
CA ARG A 69 -5.02 17.17 -43.13
C ARG A 69 -3.68 17.46 -43.79
N SER A 70 -2.63 16.73 -43.40
CA SER A 70 -1.27 16.90 -43.96
C SER A 70 -0.99 15.95 -45.14
N ALA A 71 -1.91 15.04 -45.46
CA ALA A 71 -1.80 14.22 -46.65
C ALA A 71 -1.97 15.07 -47.93
N PRO A 72 -1.03 15.02 -48.89
CA PRO A 72 -1.20 15.67 -50.18
C PRO A 72 -2.41 15.08 -50.92
N PRO A 73 -3.17 15.88 -51.71
CA PRO A 73 -4.33 15.36 -52.43
C PRO A 73 -3.90 14.21 -53.36
N PRO A 74 -4.70 13.13 -53.46
CA PRO A 74 -4.36 12.01 -54.32
C PRO A 74 -4.33 12.47 -55.79
N PRO A 75 -3.41 11.96 -56.62
CA PRO A 75 -3.46 12.20 -58.05
C PRO A 75 -4.76 11.62 -58.61
N SER A 76 -5.50 12.43 -59.38
CA SER A 76 -6.71 12.03 -60.09
C SER A 76 -6.46 10.75 -60.88
N GLN A 77 -7.11 9.64 -60.50
CA GLN A 77 -7.00 8.38 -61.23
C GLN A 77 -8.01 8.34 -62.38
N SER A 78 -7.49 8.24 -63.60
CA SER A 78 -8.25 7.81 -64.77
C SER A 78 -8.57 6.32 -64.64
N THR A 79 -9.83 5.97 -64.86
CA THR A 79 -10.43 4.64 -64.83
C THR A 79 -9.76 3.63 -65.76
N THR A 80 -9.66 2.36 -65.36
CA THR A 80 -10.08 1.21 -66.18
C THR A 80 -10.28 -0.05 -65.31
N PRO A 81 -11.28 -0.91 -65.60
CA PRO A 81 -11.60 -2.08 -64.80
C PRO A 81 -11.00 -3.36 -65.41
N VAL A 82 -10.46 -4.26 -64.57
CA VAL A 82 -10.21 -5.66 -64.96
C VAL A 82 -10.69 -6.59 -63.84
N ALA A 83 -11.47 -7.58 -64.26
CA ALA A 83 -12.19 -8.58 -63.48
C ALA A 83 -11.26 -9.64 -62.85
N PRO A 84 -11.77 -10.46 -61.90
CA PRO A 84 -10.99 -11.44 -61.15
C PRO A 84 -11.03 -12.83 -61.80
N ASP A 85 -9.96 -13.61 -61.66
CA ASP A 85 -9.97 -15.06 -61.95
C ASP A 85 -9.03 -15.79 -60.97
N VAL A 86 -9.64 -16.74 -60.23
CA VAL A 86 -9.23 -18.12 -59.83
C VAL A 86 -7.74 -18.54 -59.83
N THR A 87 -7.20 -19.49 -59.05
CA THR A 87 -7.71 -20.62 -58.24
C THR A 87 -6.53 -21.26 -57.47
N SER A 88 -6.86 -21.87 -56.32
CA SER A 88 -6.28 -23.02 -55.57
C SER A 88 -4.82 -23.47 -55.71
N VAL A 89 -4.22 -23.84 -54.56
CA VAL A 89 -3.68 -25.20 -54.32
C VAL A 89 -3.98 -25.61 -52.86
N VAL A 90 -4.41 -26.87 -52.73
CA VAL A 90 -4.70 -27.68 -51.54
C VAL A 90 -3.46 -28.49 -51.17
N GLU A 91 -3.14 -28.72 -49.90
CA GLU A 91 -2.58 -30.02 -49.47
C GLU A 91 -2.84 -30.27 -47.97
N GLN A 92 -3.06 -31.54 -47.63
CA GLN A 92 -3.76 -32.09 -46.47
C GLN A 92 -2.91 -33.22 -45.84
N ALA A 93 -3.24 -33.56 -44.58
CA ALA A 93 -2.87 -34.77 -43.81
C ALA A 93 -1.46 -34.76 -43.18
N ASP A 94 -1.18 -35.30 -41.99
CA ASP A 94 -1.68 -36.50 -41.29
C ASP A 94 -1.44 -36.30 -39.76
N GLU A 95 -2.40 -36.56 -38.86
CA GLU A 95 -2.66 -37.83 -38.16
C GLU A 95 -1.53 -38.31 -37.21
N THR A 96 -1.77 -38.21 -35.89
CA THR A 96 -1.84 -39.36 -34.94
C THR A 96 -1.80 -38.88 -33.48
N ASP A 97 -2.75 -39.40 -32.70
CA ASP A 97 -2.88 -39.24 -31.24
C ASP A 97 -2.48 -40.60 -30.57
N PRO A 98 -2.58 -40.77 -29.23
CA PRO A 98 -1.54 -41.14 -28.25
C PRO A 98 -1.61 -42.68 -27.93
N PRO A 99 -1.23 -43.29 -26.76
CA PRO A 99 -0.68 -42.79 -25.49
C PRO A 99 0.47 -43.63 -24.88
N VAL A 100 1.10 -43.16 -23.79
CA VAL A 100 1.68 -44.07 -22.78
C VAL A 100 1.62 -43.48 -21.37
N SER A 101 0.89 -44.17 -20.51
CA SER A 101 0.95 -44.08 -19.05
C SER A 101 1.94 -45.11 -18.49
N VAL A 102 2.69 -44.73 -17.45
CA VAL A 102 3.17 -45.59 -16.33
C VAL A 102 3.81 -44.65 -15.31
N SER A 103 3.83 -44.86 -14.00
CA SER A 103 2.99 -45.56 -13.02
C SER A 103 3.54 -45.13 -11.65
N SER A 104 2.67 -45.12 -10.65
CA SER A 104 2.86 -44.93 -9.22
C SER A 104 4.20 -45.33 -8.60
N ALA A 105 4.64 -44.53 -7.64
CA ALA A 105 5.23 -45.04 -6.40
C ALA A 105 4.65 -44.25 -5.20
N ILE A 106 3.78 -44.93 -4.46
CA ILE A 106 3.41 -44.61 -3.08
C ILE A 106 4.48 -45.25 -2.20
N GLY A 107 4.99 -44.48 -1.25
CA GLY A 107 5.77 -45.00 -0.13
C GLY A 107 7.05 -44.22 0.11
N GLU A 108 6.96 -43.16 0.90
CA GLU A 108 7.72 -43.12 2.16
C GLU A 108 7.10 -42.06 3.07
N GLN A 109 6.43 -42.51 4.12
CA GLN A 109 6.12 -41.67 5.27
C GLN A 109 7.44 -41.28 5.94
N ALA A 110 8.05 -40.20 5.48
CA ALA A 110 8.92 -39.42 6.33
C ALA A 110 7.98 -38.62 7.25
N SER A 111 7.95 -38.99 8.53
CA SER A 111 7.39 -38.17 9.60
C SER A 111 7.99 -36.78 9.51
N VAL A 112 7.28 -35.86 8.86
CA VAL A 112 7.60 -34.43 8.94
C VAL A 112 7.39 -34.09 10.42
N PRO A 113 8.42 -33.66 11.17
CA PRO A 113 8.19 -33.13 12.50
C PRO A 113 7.25 -31.95 12.31
N GLN A 114 6.01 -32.12 12.74
CA GLN A 114 5.01 -31.08 12.80
C GLN A 114 5.67 -29.92 13.59
N PRO A 115 5.86 -28.73 12.99
CA PRO A 115 6.48 -27.64 13.71
C PRO A 115 5.63 -27.38 14.94
N THR A 116 6.22 -27.50 16.12
CA THR A 116 5.59 -27.01 17.33
C THR A 116 5.30 -25.53 17.12
N PRO A 117 4.09 -25.04 17.41
CA PRO A 117 3.71 -23.64 17.14
C PRO A 117 4.66 -22.60 17.76
N THR A 118 5.42 -22.99 18.79
CA THR A 118 6.46 -22.16 19.40
C THR A 118 7.71 -22.01 18.52
N ALA A 119 8.12 -23.04 17.78
CA ALA A 119 9.31 -22.98 16.93
C ALA A 119 9.06 -22.18 15.64
N SER A 120 7.84 -22.21 15.10
CA SER A 120 7.47 -21.38 13.95
C SER A 120 7.42 -19.90 14.31
N VAL A 121 6.83 -19.54 15.46
CA VAL A 121 6.75 -18.16 15.94
C VAL A 121 8.14 -17.56 16.22
N GLU A 122 9.05 -18.32 16.82
CA GLU A 122 10.43 -17.85 17.01
C GLU A 122 11.15 -17.66 15.67
N SER A 123 10.91 -18.57 14.71
CA SER A 123 11.46 -18.48 13.36
C SER A 123 10.93 -17.25 12.60
N GLU A 124 9.64 -16.96 12.70
CA GLU A 124 9.01 -15.74 12.16
C GLU A 124 9.67 -14.50 12.75
N ARG A 125 9.78 -14.44 14.09
CA ARG A 125 10.38 -13.30 14.77
C ARG A 125 11.82 -13.05 14.32
N MET A 126 12.63 -14.09 14.18
CA MET A 126 14.01 -13.97 13.69
C MET A 126 14.09 -13.44 12.25
N ARG A 127 13.19 -13.87 11.36
CA ARG A 127 13.10 -13.33 9.99
C ARG A 127 12.76 -11.84 9.99
N PHE A 128 11.75 -11.47 10.78
CA PHE A 128 11.33 -10.07 10.92
C PHE A 128 12.46 -9.20 11.49
N ASP A 129 13.11 -9.63 12.57
CA ASP A 129 14.20 -8.88 13.22
C ASP A 129 15.42 -8.72 12.28
N THR A 130 15.67 -9.72 11.42
CA THR A 130 16.70 -9.63 10.39
C THR A 130 16.40 -8.52 9.39
N ALA A 131 15.19 -8.53 8.81
CA ALA A 131 14.77 -7.50 7.85
C ALA A 131 14.79 -6.09 8.47
N LEU A 132 14.35 -5.96 9.73
CA LEU A 132 14.36 -4.69 10.44
C LEU A 132 15.78 -4.18 10.70
N ARG A 133 16.71 -5.08 11.05
CA ARG A 133 18.12 -4.73 11.21
C ARG A 133 18.71 -4.24 9.88
N GLU A 134 18.41 -4.89 8.76
CA GLU A 134 18.86 -4.44 7.45
C GLU A 134 18.32 -3.05 7.09
N PHE A 135 17.05 -2.79 7.39
CA PHE A 135 16.47 -1.46 7.25
C PHE A 135 17.24 -0.42 8.08
N GLY A 136 17.50 -0.72 9.36
CA GLY A 136 18.23 0.17 10.27
C GLY A 136 19.69 0.42 9.85
N GLU A 137 20.30 -0.52 9.14
CA GLU A 137 21.64 -0.40 8.55
C GLU A 137 21.62 0.29 7.16
N GLY A 138 20.46 0.75 6.69
CA GLY A 138 20.29 1.43 5.40
C GLY A 138 20.31 0.51 4.18
N ARG A 139 20.30 -0.81 4.39
CA ARG A 139 20.21 -1.84 3.34
C ARG A 139 18.76 -2.03 2.89
N TYR A 140 18.17 -0.97 2.34
CA TYR A 140 16.74 -0.94 2.02
C TYR A 140 16.35 -1.97 0.96
N ALA A 141 17.21 -2.24 -0.03
CA ALA A 141 16.91 -3.24 -1.06
C ALA A 141 16.80 -4.67 -0.49
N GLN A 142 17.70 -5.03 0.43
CA GLN A 142 17.65 -6.32 1.14
C GLN A 142 16.44 -6.36 2.08
N ALA A 143 16.22 -5.31 2.87
CA ALA A 143 15.06 -5.21 3.75
C ALA A 143 13.73 -5.34 3.00
N ILE A 144 13.59 -4.72 1.82
CA ILE A 144 12.41 -4.87 0.95
C ILE A 144 12.22 -6.34 0.55
N SER A 145 13.29 -7.01 0.11
CA SER A 145 13.22 -8.43 -0.25
C SER A 145 12.76 -9.29 0.93
N ASP A 146 13.35 -9.09 2.10
CA ASP A 146 13.09 -9.90 3.28
C ASP A 146 11.69 -9.63 3.86
N PHE A 147 11.23 -8.38 3.91
CA PHE A 147 9.86 -8.07 4.32
C PHE A 147 8.83 -8.62 3.34
N ARG A 148 9.09 -8.57 2.02
CA ARG A 148 8.21 -9.20 1.04
C ARG A 148 8.14 -10.70 1.20
N GLN A 149 9.27 -11.34 1.47
CA GLN A 149 9.31 -12.78 1.73
C GLN A 149 8.53 -13.12 3.00
N PHE A 150 8.76 -12.37 4.10
CA PHE A 150 8.02 -12.52 5.35
C PHE A 150 6.50 -12.42 5.13
N LEU A 151 6.04 -11.41 4.38
CA LEU A 151 4.61 -11.22 4.11
C LEU A 151 4.00 -12.28 3.18
N GLN A 152 4.83 -13.02 2.44
CA GLN A 152 4.41 -14.16 1.61
C GLN A 152 4.36 -15.46 2.41
N SER A 153 5.34 -15.70 3.29
CA SER A 153 5.42 -16.93 4.09
C SER A 153 4.55 -16.88 5.34
N ASP A 154 4.42 -15.71 5.95
CA ASP A 154 3.92 -15.52 7.31
C ASP A 154 2.80 -14.47 7.34
N SER A 155 1.90 -14.51 6.35
CA SER A 155 0.84 -13.49 6.18
C SER A 155 -0.14 -13.36 7.35
N ASP A 156 -0.31 -14.43 8.13
CA ASP A 156 -1.19 -14.47 9.30
C ASP A 156 -0.43 -14.23 10.62
N SER A 157 0.87 -13.95 10.55
CA SER A 157 1.70 -13.69 11.72
C SER A 157 1.23 -12.44 12.47
N ALA A 158 1.39 -12.46 13.79
CA ALA A 158 1.15 -11.28 14.63
C ALA A 158 2.09 -10.10 14.28
N LEU A 159 3.18 -10.35 13.54
CA LEU A 159 4.12 -9.34 13.06
C LEU A 159 3.84 -8.89 11.62
N ALA A 160 2.86 -9.47 10.93
CA ALA A 160 2.61 -9.20 9.52
C ALA A 160 2.17 -7.75 9.26
N ASN A 161 1.44 -7.14 10.19
CA ASN A 161 1.10 -5.72 10.12
C ASN A 161 2.34 -4.82 10.27
N GLU A 162 3.24 -5.17 11.17
CA GLU A 162 4.50 -4.45 11.40
C GLU A 162 5.42 -4.58 10.18
N ALA A 163 5.55 -5.78 9.62
CA ALA A 163 6.31 -6.05 8.40
C ALA A 163 5.77 -5.26 7.19
N GLN A 164 4.44 -5.17 7.05
CA GLN A 164 3.79 -4.40 6.00
C GLN A 164 4.08 -2.90 6.13
N TYR A 165 4.12 -2.38 7.36
CA TYR A 165 4.50 -0.98 7.62
C TYR A 165 5.97 -0.73 7.25
N TRP A 166 6.90 -1.57 7.71
CA TRP A 166 8.32 -1.41 7.41
C TRP A 166 8.66 -1.61 5.93
N LEU A 167 7.91 -2.45 5.22
CA LEU A 167 8.02 -2.54 3.77
C LEU A 167 7.70 -1.19 3.10
N GLY A 168 6.63 -0.52 3.53
CA GLY A 168 6.29 0.83 3.07
C GLY A 168 7.37 1.86 3.40
N GLU A 169 7.93 1.82 4.62
CA GLU A 169 9.04 2.68 5.00
C GLU A 169 10.30 2.44 4.17
N ALA A 170 10.60 1.18 3.84
CA ALA A 170 11.77 0.82 3.03
C ALA A 170 11.61 1.32 1.58
N TYR A 171 10.43 1.17 0.99
CA TYR A 171 10.12 1.76 -0.32
C TYR A 171 10.18 3.29 -0.30
N TYR A 172 9.65 3.91 0.75
CA TYR A 172 9.72 5.35 0.92
C TYR A 172 11.18 5.84 0.99
N ALA A 173 12.04 5.11 1.71
CA ALA A 173 13.46 5.45 1.86
C ALA A 173 14.23 5.44 0.53
N VAL A 174 13.86 4.55 -0.40
CA VAL A 174 14.42 4.50 -1.76
C VAL A 174 13.65 5.36 -2.76
N GLN A 175 12.70 6.17 -2.29
CA GLN A 175 11.85 7.07 -3.10
C GLN A 175 10.98 6.35 -4.13
N ASP A 176 10.72 5.05 -3.94
CA ASP A 176 9.70 4.32 -4.70
C ASP A 176 8.33 4.62 -4.08
N TYR A 177 7.83 5.81 -4.37
CA TYR A 177 6.60 6.32 -3.76
C TYR A 177 5.36 5.54 -4.17
N ASP A 178 5.35 4.93 -5.35
CA ASP A 178 4.23 4.09 -5.79
C ASP A 178 4.17 2.80 -4.96
N ALA A 179 5.29 2.08 -4.81
CA ALA A 179 5.34 0.88 -3.99
C ALA A 179 5.15 1.17 -2.49
N ALA A 180 5.66 2.31 -2.01
CA ALA A 180 5.42 2.75 -0.64
C ALA A 180 3.93 3.02 -0.38
N ARG A 181 3.26 3.72 -1.30
CA ARG A 181 1.83 4.01 -1.22
C ARG A 181 1.02 2.72 -1.16
N GLU A 182 1.27 1.79 -2.08
CA GLU A 182 0.60 0.48 -2.09
C GLU A 182 0.84 -0.28 -0.79
N SER A 183 2.04 -0.22 -0.23
CA SER A 183 2.36 -0.91 1.02
C SER A 183 1.57 -0.36 2.22
N PHE A 184 1.43 0.97 2.32
CA PHE A 184 0.64 1.59 3.39
C PHE A 184 -0.87 1.43 3.19
N ILE A 185 -1.36 1.40 1.95
CA ILE A 185 -2.76 1.07 1.65
C ILE A 185 -3.06 -0.37 2.07
N ASN A 186 -2.19 -1.32 1.68
CA ASN A 186 -2.31 -2.72 2.05
C ASN A 186 -2.29 -2.94 3.57
N LEU A 187 -1.55 -2.12 4.32
CA LEU A 187 -1.60 -2.17 5.78
C LEU A 187 -3.03 -1.94 6.31
N GLY A 188 -3.71 -0.92 5.80
CA GLY A 188 -5.08 -0.61 6.23
C GLY A 188 -6.13 -1.59 5.75
N LEU A 189 -5.94 -2.16 4.56
CA LEU A 189 -6.88 -3.15 3.99
C LEU A 189 -6.73 -4.53 4.64
N ARG A 190 -5.49 -5.02 4.80
CA ARG A 190 -5.21 -6.37 5.30
C ARG A 190 -5.12 -6.44 6.81
N TYR A 191 -4.69 -5.35 7.45
CA TYR A 191 -4.48 -5.29 8.90
C TYR A 191 -5.20 -4.08 9.52
N PRO A 192 -6.55 -4.01 9.44
CA PRO A 192 -7.34 -2.86 9.87
C PRO A 192 -7.28 -2.57 11.39
N ASN A 193 -6.73 -3.51 12.17
CA ASN A 193 -6.52 -3.35 13.61
C ASN A 193 -5.07 -2.97 13.97
N SER A 194 -4.22 -2.71 12.98
CA SER A 194 -2.82 -2.37 13.22
C SER A 194 -2.68 -1.07 14.01
N GLU A 195 -1.78 -1.07 14.99
CA GLU A 195 -1.42 0.14 15.74
C GLU A 195 -0.63 1.14 14.89
N ARG A 196 -0.11 0.72 13.72
CA ARG A 196 0.67 1.53 12.77
C ARG A 196 -0.16 2.34 11.78
N LEU A 197 -1.50 2.24 11.83
CA LEU A 197 -2.36 2.95 10.89
C LEU A 197 -2.23 4.48 10.95
N PRO A 198 -2.10 5.13 12.13
CA PRO A 198 -1.89 6.57 12.19
C PRO A 198 -0.62 7.01 11.44
N GLU A 199 0.49 6.30 11.65
CA GLU A 199 1.77 6.56 11.01
C GLU A 199 1.70 6.29 9.50
N ALA A 200 1.05 5.20 9.09
CA ALA A 200 0.86 4.88 7.68
C ALA A 200 0.02 5.94 6.94
N LEU A 201 -1.04 6.48 7.57
CA LEU A 201 -1.81 7.58 7.00
C LEU A 201 -0.98 8.86 6.88
N LEU A 202 -0.13 9.15 7.87
CA LEU A 202 0.78 10.29 7.79
C LEU A 202 1.74 10.13 6.61
N LYS A 203 2.32 8.94 6.45
CA LYS A 203 3.23 8.61 5.34
C LYS A 203 2.52 8.67 3.99
N LEU A 204 1.29 8.19 3.87
CA LEU A 204 0.47 8.34 2.67
C LEU A 204 0.25 9.82 2.30
N GLY A 205 -0.04 10.67 3.29
CA GLY A 205 -0.14 12.11 3.08
C GLY A 205 1.16 12.71 2.50
N TYR A 206 2.30 12.34 3.06
CA TYR A 206 3.61 12.78 2.55
C TYR A 206 3.91 12.24 1.16
N ILE A 207 3.57 10.99 0.88
CA ILE A 207 3.76 10.38 -0.43
C ILE A 207 2.95 11.13 -1.50
N TYR A 208 1.68 11.40 -1.25
CA TYR A 208 0.86 12.15 -2.21
C TYR A 208 1.42 13.54 -2.47
N GLU A 209 1.92 14.20 -1.43
CA GLU A 209 2.59 15.48 -1.60
C GLU A 209 3.86 15.38 -2.45
N MET A 210 4.72 14.38 -2.21
CA MET A 210 5.91 14.12 -3.01
C MET A 210 5.59 13.82 -4.47
N GLN A 211 4.40 13.25 -4.73
CA GLN A 211 3.88 12.99 -6.07
C GLN A 211 3.16 14.20 -6.69
N GLY A 212 3.07 15.32 -5.99
CA GLY A 212 2.40 16.55 -6.43
C GLY A 212 0.87 16.54 -6.30
N ASP A 213 0.29 15.48 -5.72
CA ASP A 213 -1.15 15.37 -5.49
C ASP A 213 -1.55 15.98 -4.15
N ILE A 214 -1.51 17.31 -4.10
CA ILE A 214 -1.81 18.08 -2.90
C ILE A 214 -3.25 17.84 -2.40
N SER A 215 -4.19 17.63 -3.32
CA SER A 215 -5.59 17.35 -2.99
C SER A 215 -5.73 16.05 -2.20
N ARG A 216 -5.12 14.95 -2.66
CA ARG A 216 -5.12 13.68 -1.92
C ARG A 216 -4.31 13.78 -0.63
N ALA A 217 -3.16 14.45 -0.64
CA ALA A 217 -2.38 14.67 0.57
C ALA A 217 -3.21 15.33 1.68
N ARG A 218 -3.93 16.42 1.36
CA ARG A 218 -4.81 17.11 2.33
C ARG A 218 -5.93 16.20 2.82
N THR A 219 -6.56 15.45 1.91
CA THR A 219 -7.66 14.55 2.26
C THR A 219 -7.22 13.49 3.27
N VAL A 220 -6.08 12.84 3.03
CA VAL A 220 -5.54 11.80 3.93
C VAL A 220 -5.15 12.39 5.29
N LEU A 221 -4.44 13.52 5.30
CA LEU A 221 -3.99 14.16 6.54
C LEU A 221 -5.17 14.69 7.38
N GLN A 222 -6.22 15.23 6.75
CA GLN A 222 -7.44 15.63 7.45
C GLN A 222 -8.17 14.43 8.07
N LYS A 223 -8.22 13.30 7.35
CA LYS A 223 -8.80 12.07 7.88
C LYS A 223 -8.02 11.55 9.09
N LEU A 224 -6.69 11.60 9.04
CA LEU A 224 -5.83 11.22 10.16
C LEU A 224 -6.16 12.04 11.42
N LEU A 225 -6.37 13.35 11.29
CA LEU A 225 -6.82 14.20 12.39
C LEU A 225 -8.22 13.84 12.92
N GLN A 226 -9.13 13.42 12.05
CA GLN A 226 -10.50 13.04 12.45
C GLN A 226 -10.54 11.69 13.15
N VAL A 227 -9.81 10.70 12.62
CA VAL A 227 -9.87 9.32 13.09
C VAL A 227 -8.98 9.13 14.31
N TYR A 228 -7.76 9.66 14.29
CA TYR A 228 -6.73 9.41 15.31
C TYR A 228 -6.24 10.71 16.00
N PRO A 229 -7.15 11.57 16.52
CA PRO A 229 -6.82 12.93 16.96
C PRO A 229 -5.74 13.00 18.05
N GLU A 230 -5.66 11.99 18.92
CA GLU A 230 -4.75 11.96 20.08
C GLU A 230 -3.36 11.37 19.75
N THR A 231 -3.09 11.05 18.48
CA THR A 231 -1.80 10.44 18.09
C THR A 231 -0.75 11.48 17.76
N GLN A 232 0.53 11.13 17.93
CA GLN A 232 1.64 11.96 17.46
C GLN A 232 1.53 12.21 15.95
N ALA A 233 1.10 11.20 15.19
CA ALA A 233 0.87 11.30 13.76
C ALA A 233 -0.15 12.39 13.41
N ALA A 234 -1.25 12.50 14.16
CA ALA A 234 -2.22 13.58 14.00
C ALA A 234 -1.60 14.96 14.26
N GLY A 235 -0.80 15.11 15.32
CA GLY A 235 -0.08 16.36 15.58
C GLY A 235 0.80 16.81 14.41
N LEU A 236 1.53 15.87 13.81
CA LEU A 236 2.36 16.12 12.61
C LEU A 236 1.52 16.43 11.37
N ALA A 237 0.40 15.72 11.17
CA ALA A 237 -0.52 15.96 10.07
C ALA A 237 -1.11 17.38 10.11
N GLY A 238 -1.48 17.87 11.30
CA GLY A 238 -1.97 19.22 11.50
C GLY A 238 -0.93 20.28 11.12
N GLN A 239 0.33 20.09 11.53
CA GLN A 239 1.43 20.98 11.14
C GLN A 239 1.63 20.96 9.62
N ARG A 240 1.60 19.76 9.00
CA ARG A 240 1.81 19.64 7.57
C ARG A 240 0.70 20.31 6.76
N LEU A 241 -0.56 20.14 7.16
CA LEU A 241 -1.71 20.78 6.52
C LEU A 241 -1.62 22.31 6.48
N GLN A 242 -0.98 22.94 7.48
CA GLN A 242 -0.78 24.40 7.49
C GLN A 242 0.24 24.87 6.44
N LEU A 243 1.16 23.98 6.05
CA LEU A 243 2.18 24.24 5.03
C LEU A 243 1.65 23.99 3.62
N LEU A 244 0.70 23.07 3.46
CA LEU A 244 -0.04 22.81 2.23
C LEU A 244 -1.08 23.93 2.00
N ARG A 245 -0.64 25.13 1.64
CA ARG A 245 -1.54 26.25 1.34
C ARG A 245 -2.17 26.10 -0.04
#